data_AF-A0AAD7PKX7-F1
#
_entry.id   AF-A0AAD7PKX7-F1
#
_cell.length_a   1.000
_cell.length_b   1.000
_cell.length_c   1.000
_cell.angle_alpha   90.00
_cell.angle_beta   90.00
_cell.angle_gamma   90.00
#
_symmetry.space_group_name_H-M   'P 1'
#
loop_
_entity.id
_entity.type
_entity.pdbx_description
1 polymer ?
#
loop_
_entity_poly.entity_id
_entity_poly.type
_entity_poly.pdbx_seq_one_letter_code
_entity_poly.pdbx_strand_id
1 'polypeptide(L)'
;MSGVWVFKNGVFRLVENPQAEASSDGRQGSLRKKVLVHLPTGQVVSSYSLLEQILTELGWERYYGGDPDLYQFHKRSSIDLISLPKDFSKFNSINMYDIVIKNPNVFHVRDM
;
A
#
# COMPACT_ATOMS: atom_id res chain seq x y z
N MET A 1 -11.50 -16.80 2.70
CA MET A 1 -10.99 -18.19 2.90
C MET A 1 -11.85 -19.14 2.07
N SER A 2 -11.56 -19.32 0.78
CA SER A 2 -12.25 -20.30 -0.05
C SER A 2 -11.27 -20.92 -1.04
N GLY A 3 -10.89 -22.17 -0.78
CA GLY A 3 -10.01 -22.98 -1.61
C GLY A 3 -9.96 -24.39 -1.03
N VAL A 4 -10.05 -25.40 -1.88
CA VAL A 4 -9.98 -26.80 -1.44
C VAL A 4 -8.53 -27.24 -1.49
N TRP A 5 -7.99 -27.66 -0.35
CA TRP A 5 -6.67 -28.29 -0.30
C TRP A 5 -6.78 -29.69 -0.89
N VAL A 6 -6.06 -29.95 -1.98
CA VAL A 6 -6.03 -31.25 -2.63
C VAL A 6 -4.64 -31.85 -2.43
N PHE A 7 -4.61 -33.09 -1.95
CA PHE A 7 -3.39 -33.87 -1.81
C PHE A 7 -3.20 -34.74 -3.05
N LYS A 8 -2.11 -34.53 -3.79
CA LYS A 8 -1.76 -35.36 -4.96
C LYS A 8 -0.26 -35.61 -4.99
N ASN A 9 0.12 -36.88 -5.08
CA ASN A 9 1.52 -37.35 -5.19
C ASN A 9 2.43 -36.84 -4.06
N GLY A 10 1.96 -36.85 -2.81
CA GLY A 10 2.78 -36.45 -1.66
C GLY A 10 2.82 -34.94 -1.39
N VAL A 11 2.20 -34.11 -2.23
CA VAL A 11 2.21 -32.65 -2.12
C VAL A 11 0.79 -32.11 -1.97
N PHE A 12 0.60 -31.24 -0.97
CA PHE A 12 -0.61 -30.44 -0.85
C PHE A 12 -0.57 -29.28 -1.85
N ARG A 13 -1.59 -29.18 -2.70
CA ARG A 13 -1.82 -28.03 -3.57
C ARG A 13 -3.15 -27.40 -3.23
N LEU A 14 -3.17 -26.09 -3.04
CA LEU A 14 -4.40 -25.32 -2.95
C LEU A 14 -4.97 -25.17 -4.36
N VAL A 15 -6.19 -25.67 -4.59
CA VAL A 15 -6.91 -25.47 -5.84
C VAL A 15 -7.89 -24.33 -5.62
N GLU A 16 -7.67 -23.22 -6.32
CA GLU A 16 -8.54 -22.05 -6.28
C GLU A 16 -9.79 -22.30 -7.13
N ASN A 17 -10.95 -21.96 -6.57
CA ASN A 17 -12.24 -22.13 -7.21
C ASN A 17 -12.50 -20.91 -8.11
N PRO A 18 -12.73 -21.05 -9.42
CA PRO A 18 -12.88 -19.91 -10.35
C PRO A 18 -14.13 -19.02 -10.11
N GLN A 19 -14.94 -19.31 -9.08
CA GLN A 19 -16.03 -18.44 -8.60
C GLN A 19 -15.63 -17.62 -7.36
N ALA A 20 -14.42 -17.78 -6.82
CA ALA A 20 -13.93 -17.07 -5.64
C ALA A 20 -13.06 -15.84 -5.99
N GLU A 21 -13.20 -15.32 -7.21
CA GLU A 21 -12.49 -14.17 -7.79
C GLU A 21 -12.90 -12.82 -7.15
N ALA A 22 -12.98 -12.74 -5.82
CA ALA A 22 -13.27 -11.50 -5.13
C ALA A 22 -12.49 -11.33 -3.82
N SER A 23 -11.55 -12.21 -3.45
CA SER A 23 -10.83 -12.05 -2.17
C SER A 23 -9.57 -12.92 -2.02
N SER A 24 -8.54 -12.75 -2.86
CA SER A 24 -7.14 -12.94 -2.45
C SER A 24 -6.16 -12.74 -3.60
N ASP A 25 -5.09 -12.01 -3.32
CA ASP A 25 -3.95 -11.76 -4.20
C ASP A 25 -3.46 -13.00 -4.95
N GLY A 26 -3.40 -12.93 -6.28
CA GLY A 26 -2.72 -13.98 -7.04
C GLY A 26 -3.03 -14.11 -8.51
N ARG A 27 -2.90 -13.03 -9.29
CA ARG A 27 -2.87 -13.00 -10.78
C ARG A 27 -4.23 -13.01 -11.50
N GLN A 28 -4.44 -11.92 -12.26
CA GLN A 28 -5.23 -11.88 -13.50
C GLN A 28 -6.78 -11.83 -13.44
N GLY A 29 -7.38 -11.43 -12.32
CA GLY A 29 -8.70 -10.78 -12.35
C GLY A 29 -8.50 -9.26 -12.45
N SER A 30 -9.20 -8.57 -13.35
CA SER A 30 -9.18 -7.11 -13.55
C SER A 30 -8.98 -6.32 -12.24
N LEU A 31 -7.72 -6.06 -11.87
CA LEU A 31 -7.34 -5.38 -10.63
C LEU A 31 -7.82 -3.94 -10.78
N ARG A 32 -8.94 -3.60 -10.12
CA ARG A 32 -9.26 -2.19 -9.91
C ARG A 32 -8.06 -1.58 -9.23
N LYS A 33 -7.37 -0.70 -9.95
CA LYS A 33 -6.11 -0.13 -9.48
C LYS A 33 -6.44 0.68 -8.23
N LYS A 34 -5.92 0.28 -7.08
CA LYS A 34 -6.10 1.06 -5.86
C LYS A 34 -5.31 2.37 -6.00
N VAL A 35 -5.89 3.46 -5.54
CA VAL A 35 -5.27 4.79 -5.54
C VAL A 35 -5.35 5.40 -4.16
N LEU A 36 -4.28 6.09 -3.75
CA LEU A 36 -4.27 6.91 -2.55
C LEU A 36 -4.84 8.29 -2.88
N VAL A 37 -5.81 8.74 -2.10
CA VAL A 37 -6.50 10.01 -2.27
C VAL A 37 -6.25 10.90 -1.05
N HIS A 38 -5.87 12.15 -1.28
CA HIS A 38 -5.83 13.18 -0.27
C HIS A 38 -7.25 13.70 -0.01
N LEU A 39 -7.80 13.43 1.18
CA LEU A 39 -9.20 13.70 1.50
C LEU A 39 -9.58 15.19 1.42
N PRO A 40 -8.78 16.14 1.95
CA PRO A 40 -9.11 17.57 1.89
C PRO A 40 -9.28 18.12 0.47
N THR A 41 -8.48 17.66 -0.49
CA THR A 41 -8.52 18.17 -1.89
C THR A 41 -9.22 17.22 -2.87
N GLY A 42 -9.47 15.97 -2.47
CA GLY A 42 -9.99 14.92 -3.34
C GLY A 42 -9.01 14.44 -4.42
N GLN A 43 -7.77 14.93 -4.40
CA GLN A 43 -6.78 14.62 -5.43
C GLN A 43 -6.14 13.24 -5.21
N VAL A 44 -5.90 12.53 -6.31
CA VAL A 44 -5.12 11.28 -6.30
C VAL A 44 -3.64 11.63 -6.12
N VAL A 45 -2.99 10.96 -5.17
CA VAL A 45 -1.54 11.04 -4.98
C VAL A 45 -0.86 10.25 -6.10
N SER A 46 -0.24 10.98 -7.03
CA SER A 46 0.33 10.42 -8.26
C SER A 46 1.87 10.46 -8.32
N SER A 47 2.53 11.02 -7.30
CA SER A 47 3.99 11.07 -7.20
C SER A 47 4.46 11.21 -5.76
N TYR A 48 5.73 10.90 -5.50
CA TYR A 48 6.33 11.13 -4.18
C TYR A 48 6.50 12.61 -3.85
N SER A 49 6.69 13.50 -4.82
CA SER A 49 6.78 14.94 -4.54
C SER A 49 5.48 15.48 -3.94
N LEU A 50 4.32 15.06 -4.47
CA LEU A 50 3.02 15.44 -3.91
C LEU A 50 2.81 14.81 -2.53
N LEU A 51 3.15 13.53 -2.37
CA LEU A 51 3.02 12.84 -1.08
C LEU A 51 3.91 13.49 -0.01
N GLU A 52 5.16 13.78 -0.34
CA GLU A 52 6.14 14.43 0.53
C GLU A 52 5.63 15.80 0.98
N GLN A 53 5.13 16.63 0.05
CA GLN A 53 4.58 17.94 0.40
C GLN A 53 3.48 17.81 1.47
N ILE A 54 2.50 16.93 1.25
CA ILE A 54 1.38 16.74 2.19
C ILE A 54 1.90 16.19 3.52
N LEU A 55 2.79 15.19 3.49
CA LEU A 55 3.35 14.60 4.71
C LEU A 55 4.18 15.63 5.51
N THR A 56 4.93 16.50 4.85
CA THR A 56 5.66 17.59 5.50
C THR A 56 4.74 18.60 6.17
N GLU A 57 3.62 18.97 5.53
CA GLU A 57 2.57 19.81 6.15
C GLU A 57 1.97 19.15 7.41
N LEU A 58 1.95 17.82 7.47
CA LEU A 58 1.51 17.02 8.63
C LEU A 58 2.63 16.76 9.68
N GLY A 59 3.82 17.32 9.48
CA GLY A 59 4.96 17.21 10.40
C GLY A 59 5.81 15.94 10.23
N TRP A 60 5.73 15.27 9.08
CA TRP A 60 6.66 14.19 8.73
C TRP A 60 7.92 14.75 8.07
N GLU A 61 9.04 14.10 8.34
CA GLU A 61 10.35 14.49 7.83
C GLU A 61 11.03 13.33 7.13
N ARG A 62 11.76 13.63 6.04
CA ARG A 62 12.59 12.66 5.33
C ARG A 62 13.57 12.00 6.30
N TYR A 63 13.56 10.66 6.30
CA TYR A 63 14.46 9.87 7.13
C TYR A 63 15.53 9.21 6.25
N TYR A 64 16.80 9.55 6.51
CA TYR A 64 17.96 9.06 5.76
C TYR A 64 18.79 8.02 6.54
N GLY A 65 18.43 7.75 7.79
CA GLY A 65 19.19 6.82 8.66
C GLY A 65 18.83 5.34 8.48
N GLY A 66 17.87 5.01 7.62
CA GLY A 66 17.40 3.65 7.40
C GLY A 66 18.02 3.00 6.17
N ASP A 67 17.27 2.10 5.54
CA ASP A 67 17.72 1.41 4.33
C ASP A 67 17.91 2.43 3.20
N PRO A 68 19.13 2.55 2.62
CA PRO A 68 19.40 3.52 1.58
C PRO A 68 18.55 3.30 0.33
N ASP A 69 17.97 2.12 0.11
CA ASP A 69 17.10 1.78 -1.03
C ASP A 69 15.62 2.05 -0.82
N LEU A 70 15.26 2.56 0.35
CA LEU A 70 13.90 2.99 0.67
C LEU A 70 13.77 4.50 0.66
N TYR A 71 12.54 4.93 0.46
CA TYR A 71 12.12 6.32 0.51
C TYR A 71 11.26 6.48 1.77
N GLN A 72 11.91 6.91 2.87
CA GLN A 72 11.32 6.84 4.22
C GLN A 72 11.00 8.21 4.83
N PHE A 73 10.00 8.22 5.70
CA PHE A 73 9.61 9.37 6.51
C PHE A 73 9.47 8.96 7.96
N HIS A 74 9.90 9.83 8.87
CA HIS A 74 9.66 9.67 10.30
C HIS A 74 8.83 10.84 10.81
N LYS A 75 8.10 10.62 11.91
CA LYS A 75 7.34 11.68 12.58
C LYS A 75 7.98 11.97 13.92
N ARG A 76 8.55 13.16 14.13
CA ARG A 76 9.32 13.48 15.34
C ARG A 76 8.49 13.35 16.64
N SER A 77 7.18 13.54 16.55
CA SER A 77 6.26 13.44 17.69
C SER A 77 5.83 12.00 18.02
N SER A 78 6.24 11.00 17.25
CA SER A 78 5.91 9.59 17.51
C SER A 78 7.07 8.66 17.11
N ILE A 79 6.86 7.35 17.29
CA ILE A 79 7.80 6.32 16.83
C ILE A 79 7.48 5.85 15.41
N ASP A 80 6.60 6.56 14.70
CA ASP A 80 6.14 6.11 13.40
C ASP A 80 7.17 6.33 12.30
N LEU A 81 7.28 5.31 11.46
CA LEU A 81 8.04 5.32 10.22
C LEU A 81 7.12 4.91 9.06
N ILE A 82 7.17 5.64 7.96
CA ILE A 82 6.59 5.24 6.67
C ILE A 82 7.74 4.82 5.76
N SER A 83 7.67 3.62 5.19
CA SER A 83 8.72 3.08 4.32
C SER A 83 8.17 2.77 2.93
N LEU A 84 8.67 3.47 1.92
CA LEU A 84 8.20 3.37 0.55
C LEU A 84 9.31 2.88 -0.38
N PRO A 85 9.00 2.22 -1.50
CA PRO A 85 10.00 1.93 -2.52
C PRO A 85 10.52 3.25 -3.13
N LYS A 86 11.81 3.34 -3.46
CA LYS A 86 12.37 4.53 -4.15
C LYS A 86 11.65 4.90 -5.45
N ASP A 87 11.24 3.89 -6.20
CA ASP A 87 10.51 4.07 -7.45
C ASP A 87 9.00 4.05 -7.20
N PHE A 88 8.32 5.15 -7.57
CA PHE A 88 6.87 5.29 -7.43
C PHE A 88 6.10 4.26 -8.26
N SER A 89 6.69 3.72 -9.34
CA SER A 89 6.05 2.66 -10.13
C SER A 89 5.79 1.38 -9.31
N LYS A 90 6.54 1.18 -8.22
CA LYS A 90 6.42 0.06 -7.28
C LYS A 90 5.52 0.38 -6.09
N PHE A 91 4.96 1.59 -6.03
CA PHE A 91 4.05 2.01 -4.97
C PHE A 91 2.74 1.20 -5.06
N ASN A 92 2.44 0.43 -4.02
CA ASN A 92 1.33 -0.53 -3.99
C ASN A 92 0.37 -0.27 -2.83
N SER A 93 -0.70 -1.05 -2.75
CA SER A 93 -1.75 -0.92 -1.73
C SER A 93 -1.24 -1.07 -0.29
N ILE A 94 -0.25 -1.92 -0.02
CA ILE A 94 0.33 -2.09 1.33
C ILE A 94 0.91 -0.76 1.80
N ASN A 95 1.68 -0.10 0.94
CA ASN A 95 2.25 1.22 1.23
C ASN A 95 1.14 2.28 1.44
N MET A 96 0.08 2.23 0.62
CA MET A 96 -1.05 3.15 0.74
C MET A 96 -1.77 2.99 2.08
N TYR A 97 -2.04 1.77 2.51
CA TYR A 97 -2.73 1.50 3.78
C TYR A 97 -1.87 1.86 5.00
N ASP A 98 -0.55 1.65 4.94
CA ASP A 98 0.37 2.12 5.99
C ASP A 98 0.27 3.64 6.19
N ILE A 99 0.27 4.41 5.09
CA ILE A 99 0.09 5.87 5.14
C ILE A 99 -1.27 6.25 5.75
N VAL A 100 -2.36 5.57 5.37
CA VAL A 100 -3.71 5.82 5.90
C VAL A 100 -3.80 5.56 7.39
N ILE A 101 -3.22 4.45 7.87
CA ILE A 101 -3.24 4.09 9.30
C ILE A 101 -2.47 5.15 10.11
N LYS A 102 -1.35 5.64 9.59
CA LYS A 102 -0.49 6.63 10.27
C LYS A 102 -1.00 8.07 10.16
N ASN A 103 -1.89 8.34 9.21
CA ASN A 103 -2.48 9.66 8.97
C ASN A 103 -4.00 9.53 8.76
N PRO A 104 -4.74 9.08 9.80
CA PRO A 104 -6.17 8.88 9.70
C PRO A 104 -6.88 10.20 9.38
N ASN A 105 -7.97 10.12 8.63
CA ASN A 105 -8.78 11.26 8.18
C ASN A 105 -8.09 12.23 7.19
N VAL A 106 -6.82 12.00 6.82
CA VAL A 106 -6.14 12.80 5.78
C VAL A 106 -6.07 12.07 4.46
N PHE A 107 -5.88 10.75 4.49
CA PHE A 107 -5.82 9.93 3.30
C PHE A 107 -6.88 8.83 3.28
N HIS A 108 -7.21 8.37 2.07
CA HIS A 108 -8.06 7.22 1.87
C HIS A 108 -7.64 6.42 0.63
N VAL A 109 -7.82 5.10 0.65
CA VAL A 109 -7.57 4.24 -0.51
C VAL A 109 -8.87 3.97 -1.25
N ARG A 110 -8.93 4.25 -2.54
CA ARG A 110 -10.11 3.99 -3.40
C ARG A 110 -9.77 3.03 -4.53
N ASP A 111 -10.78 2.34 -5.03
CA ASP A 111 -10.73 1.70 -6.35
C ASP A 111 -10.78 2.77 -7.45
N MET A 112 -9.93 2.62 -8.46
CA MET A 112 -9.97 3.40 -9.70
C MET A 112 -10.91 2.76 -10.72
#